data_AF-A0A379VXY3-F1
#
_entry.id   AF-A0A379VXY3-F1
#
_cell.length_a   1.000
_cell.length_b   1.000
_cell.length_c   1.000
_cell.angle_alpha   90.00
_cell.angle_beta   90.00
_cell.angle_gamma   90.00
#
_symmetry.space_group_name_H-M   'P 1'
#
loop_
_entity.id
_entity.type
_entity.pdbx_description
1 polymer ?
#
loop_
_entity_poly.entity_id
_entity_poly.type
_entity_poly.pdbx_seq_one_letter_code
_entity_poly.pdbx_strand_id
1 'polypeptide(L)'
;MNTIRRKSAIIIFAIYKIALLSNSEIEDILFSDYLDEETGEPIVYEDIYDSDIQDFLLNFHVDVVFYGISNEYLFNFLEKCFNKKFIIIGDDPELNKCPCCSYLTLPERGQYDVCPICQWEDDGRSRTA
;
A
#
# COMPACT_ATOMS: atom_id res chain seq x y z
N MET A 1 -17.51 -1.39 22.30
CA MET A 1 -17.08 -1.11 20.92
C MET A 1 -15.56 -1.04 20.93
N ASN A 2 -14.87 -1.78 20.06
CA ASN A 2 -13.39 -1.78 20.06
C ASN A 2 -12.90 -0.58 19.24
N THR A 3 -11.70 -0.09 19.55
CA THR A 3 -11.13 1.09 18.89
C THR A 3 -9.75 0.75 18.36
N ILE A 4 -9.44 1.19 17.15
CA ILE A 4 -8.15 0.93 16.50
C ILE A 4 -7.72 2.15 15.68
N ARG A 5 -6.43 2.47 15.68
CA ARG A 5 -5.88 3.50 14.78
C ARG A 5 -5.90 2.99 13.35
N ARG A 6 -6.16 3.88 12.38
CA ARG A 6 -6.14 3.53 10.95
C ARG A 6 -4.85 2.82 10.54
N LYS A 7 -3.67 3.34 10.91
CA LYS A 7 -2.37 2.71 10.59
C LYS A 7 -2.29 1.26 11.13
N SER A 8 -2.76 1.00 12.35
CA SER A 8 -2.80 -0.35 12.90
C SER A 8 -3.78 -1.27 12.17
N ALA A 9 -4.93 -0.75 11.71
CA ALA A 9 -5.87 -1.51 10.91
C ALA A 9 -5.27 -1.89 9.53
N ILE A 10 -4.54 -0.97 8.90
CA ILE A 10 -3.81 -1.23 7.65
C ILE A 10 -2.71 -2.26 7.89
N ILE A 11 -1.93 -2.17 8.97
CA ILE A 11 -0.90 -3.17 9.32
C ILE A 11 -1.50 -4.58 9.44
N ILE A 12 -2.64 -4.73 10.14
CA ILE A 12 -3.31 -6.04 10.24
C ILE A 12 -3.71 -6.55 8.85
N PHE A 13 -4.25 -5.67 8.01
CA PHE A 13 -4.62 -6.02 6.64
C PHE A 13 -3.41 -6.38 5.78
N ALA A 14 -2.30 -5.63 5.92
CA ALA A 14 -1.05 -5.86 5.21
C ALA A 14 -0.46 -7.22 5.57
N ILE A 15 -0.38 -7.55 6.87
CA ILE A 15 0.07 -8.87 7.34
C ILE A 15 -0.81 -9.98 6.76
N TYR A 16 -2.15 -9.81 6.78
CA TYR A 16 -3.07 -10.77 6.17
C TYR A 16 -2.80 -10.96 4.67
N LYS A 17 -2.51 -9.88 3.93
CA LYS A 17 -2.25 -9.94 2.50
C LYS A 17 -0.90 -10.53 2.16
N ILE A 18 0.16 -10.12 2.87
CA ILE A 18 1.52 -10.64 2.69
C ILE A 18 1.54 -12.15 2.97
N ALA A 19 0.84 -12.61 4.01
CA ALA A 19 0.74 -14.04 4.34
C ALA A 19 0.03 -14.89 3.27
N LEU A 20 -0.64 -14.27 2.29
CA LEU A 20 -1.29 -14.95 1.18
C LEU A 20 -0.48 -14.89 -0.13
N LEU A 21 0.64 -14.16 -0.16
CA LEU A 21 1.52 -14.10 -1.32
C LEU A 21 2.30 -15.40 -1.46
N SER A 22 2.53 -15.81 -2.69
CA SER A 22 3.50 -16.84 -3.04
C SER A 22 4.93 -16.29 -2.99
N ASN A 23 5.92 -17.16 -2.87
CA ASN A 23 7.33 -16.75 -2.90
C ASN A 23 7.68 -15.99 -4.19
N SER A 24 7.11 -16.38 -5.33
CA SER A 24 7.36 -15.70 -6.62
C SER A 24 6.82 -14.27 -6.60
N GLU A 25 5.63 -14.03 -6.03
CA GLU A 25 5.08 -12.67 -5.92
C GLU A 25 5.92 -11.80 -4.98
N ILE A 26 6.46 -12.39 -3.91
CA ILE A 26 7.39 -11.69 -3.01
C ILE A 26 8.67 -11.33 -3.76
N GLU A 27 9.28 -12.28 -4.46
CA GLU A 27 10.50 -12.04 -5.26
C GLU A 27 10.29 -10.96 -6.32
N ASP A 28 9.14 -10.94 -7.00
CA ASP A 28 8.80 -9.90 -7.98
C ASP A 28 8.77 -8.51 -7.34
N ILE A 29 8.16 -8.37 -6.14
CA ILE A 29 8.12 -7.11 -5.38
C ILE A 29 9.52 -6.68 -4.94
N LEU A 30 10.33 -7.61 -4.43
CA LEU A 30 11.69 -7.30 -3.99
C LEU A 30 12.56 -6.87 -5.17
N PHE A 31 12.40 -7.51 -6.33
CA PHE A 31 13.15 -7.13 -7.53
C PHE A 31 12.77 -5.73 -8.05
N SER A 32 11.49 -5.33 -7.95
CA SER A 32 11.03 -4.02 -8.45
C SER A 32 11.22 -2.87 -7.46
N ASP A 33 11.04 -3.11 -6.16
CA ASP A 33 10.87 -2.04 -5.18
C ASP A 33 11.88 -2.09 -4.02
N TYR A 34 12.58 -3.21 -3.79
CA TYR A 34 13.65 -3.29 -2.78
C TYR A 34 14.99 -2.88 -3.37
N LEU A 35 15.10 -1.58 -3.66
CA LEU A 35 16.22 -0.97 -4.38
C LEU A 35 17.07 -0.11 -3.44
N ASP A 36 18.36 -0.04 -3.73
CA ASP A 36 19.28 0.89 -3.09
C ASP A 36 18.97 2.33 -3.52
N GLU A 37 18.76 3.24 -2.56
CA GLU A 37 18.30 4.60 -2.84
C GLU A 37 19.30 5.44 -3.67
N GLU A 38 20.60 5.13 -3.59
CA GLU A 38 21.64 5.89 -4.29
C GLU A 38 21.85 5.40 -5.72
N THR A 39 21.81 4.08 -5.92
CA THR A 39 22.17 3.42 -7.18
C THR A 39 20.95 2.98 -8.01
N GLY A 40 19.80 2.78 -7.35
CA GLY A 40 18.60 2.19 -7.96
C GLY A 40 18.74 0.71 -8.31
N GLU A 41 19.81 0.05 -7.85
CA GLU A 41 20.02 -1.38 -8.07
C GLU A 41 19.31 -2.22 -6.99
N PRO A 42 18.83 -3.44 -7.30
CA PRO A 42 18.22 -4.31 -6.32
C PRO A 42 19.18 -4.64 -5.17
N ILE A 43 18.70 -4.50 -3.93
CA ILE A 43 19.46 -4.86 -2.73
C ILE A 43 19.53 -6.39 -2.65
N VAL A 44 20.72 -6.93 -2.44
CA VAL A 44 20.93 -8.38 -2.30
C VAL A 44 20.36 -8.86 -0.97
N TYR A 45 19.58 -9.94 -1.02
CA TYR A 45 19.04 -10.63 0.14
C TYR A 45 19.29 -12.14 0.03
N GLU A 46 19.35 -12.82 1.17
CA GLU A 46 19.58 -14.28 1.22
C GLU A 46 18.27 -15.05 1.34
N ASP A 47 17.37 -14.60 2.23
CA ASP A 47 16.08 -15.22 2.46
C ASP A 47 14.97 -14.16 2.46
N ILE A 48 13.85 -14.48 1.81
CA ILE A 48 12.65 -13.63 1.82
C ILE A 48 12.06 -13.46 3.23
N TYR A 49 12.41 -14.35 4.18
CA TYR A 49 11.95 -14.29 5.56
C TYR A 49 12.88 -13.49 6.51
N ASP A 50 13.96 -12.91 5.99
CA ASP A 50 14.86 -12.06 6.78
C ASP A 50 14.11 -10.85 7.37
N SER A 51 14.55 -10.38 8.54
CA SER A 51 13.87 -9.29 9.27
C SER A 51 13.73 -8.03 8.41
N ASP A 52 14.79 -7.67 7.70
CA ASP A 52 14.84 -6.44 6.91
C ASP A 52 13.89 -6.54 5.70
N ILE A 53 13.76 -7.74 5.14
CA ILE A 53 12.82 -8.02 4.06
C ILE A 53 11.38 -7.98 4.56
N GLN A 54 11.10 -8.59 5.71
CA GLN A 54 9.76 -8.55 6.30
C GLN A 54 9.36 -7.13 6.69
N ASP A 55 10.29 -6.33 7.21
CA ASP A 55 10.07 -4.92 7.52
C ASP A 55 9.82 -4.11 6.24
N PHE A 56 10.61 -4.33 5.20
CA PHE A 56 10.39 -3.72 3.89
C PHE A 56 9.01 -4.06 3.33
N LEU A 57 8.67 -5.36 3.26
CA LEU A 57 7.38 -5.82 2.72
C LEU A 57 6.22 -5.20 3.49
N LEU A 58 6.30 -5.16 4.82
CA LEU A 58 5.26 -4.55 5.63
C LEU A 58 5.13 -3.04 5.34
N ASN A 59 6.23 -2.30 5.35
CA ASN A 59 6.22 -0.85 5.13
C ASN A 59 5.75 -0.52 3.71
N PHE A 60 6.26 -1.22 2.69
CA PHE A 60 5.82 -1.08 1.31
C PHE A 60 4.32 -1.32 1.16
N HIS A 61 3.78 -2.39 1.75
CA HIS A 61 2.36 -2.66 1.65
C HIS A 61 1.51 -1.63 2.42
N VAL A 62 1.95 -1.19 3.59
CA VAL A 62 1.19 -0.23 4.41
C VAL A 62 1.19 1.16 3.79
N ASP A 63 2.36 1.64 3.37
CA ASP A 63 2.58 3.04 3.00
C ASP A 63 2.42 3.27 1.49
N VAL A 64 2.57 2.23 0.64
CA VAL A 64 2.41 2.33 -0.82
C VAL A 64 1.17 1.57 -1.29
N VAL A 65 1.16 0.24 -1.19
CA VAL A 65 0.14 -0.62 -1.83
C VAL A 65 -1.26 -0.37 -1.26
N PHE A 66 -1.37 -0.18 0.05
CA PHE A 66 -2.65 -0.06 0.78
C PHE A 66 -2.92 1.34 1.31
N TYR A 67 -2.13 2.33 0.92
CA TYR A 67 -2.33 3.74 1.28
C TYR A 67 -3.78 4.17 1.04
N GLY A 68 -4.32 3.85 -0.14
CA GLY A 68 -5.64 4.27 -0.61
C GLY A 68 -6.85 3.47 -0.10
N ILE A 69 -6.67 2.49 0.79
CA ILE A 69 -7.81 1.69 1.29
C ILE A 69 -8.76 2.55 2.13
N SER A 70 -10.07 2.42 1.95
CA SER A 70 -11.02 3.20 2.75
C SER A 70 -11.19 2.66 4.18
N ASN A 71 -11.53 3.54 5.12
CA ASN A 71 -11.90 3.18 6.49
C ASN A 71 -13.11 2.23 6.51
N GLU A 72 -14.07 2.41 5.60
CA GLU A 72 -15.20 1.49 5.45
C GLU A 72 -14.74 0.07 5.10
N TYR A 73 -13.79 -0.06 4.17
CA TYR A 73 -13.23 -1.36 3.81
C TYR A 73 -12.50 -2.00 4.99
N LEU A 74 -11.65 -1.25 5.68
CA LEU A 74 -10.92 -1.72 6.87
C LEU A 74 -11.90 -2.17 7.97
N PHE A 75 -12.97 -1.41 8.21
CA PHE A 75 -14.01 -1.76 9.17
C PHE A 75 -14.64 -3.11 8.83
N ASN A 76 -15.08 -3.29 7.58
CA ASN A 76 -15.71 -4.51 7.12
C ASN A 76 -14.76 -5.72 7.18
N PHE A 77 -13.48 -5.51 6.86
CA PHE A 77 -12.45 -6.53 6.97
C PHE A 77 -12.26 -6.97 8.44
N LEU A 78 -12.04 -6.01 9.36
CA LEU A 78 -11.83 -6.30 10.77
C LEU A 78 -13.06 -6.94 11.42
N GLU A 79 -14.27 -6.49 11.06
CA GLU A 79 -15.51 -7.11 11.55
C GLU A 79 -15.62 -8.56 11.13
N LYS A 80 -15.29 -8.88 9.87
CA LYS A 80 -15.29 -10.26 9.38
C LYS A 80 -14.21 -11.12 10.05
N CYS A 81 -12.99 -10.60 10.23
CA CYS A 81 -11.88 -11.37 10.79
C CYS A 81 -12.06 -11.67 12.28
N PHE A 82 -12.54 -10.69 13.06
CA PHE A 82 -12.60 -10.80 14.52
C PHE A 82 -14.02 -11.02 15.06
N ASN A 83 -15.02 -11.02 14.18
CA ASN A 83 -16.45 -11.07 14.53
C ASN A 83 -16.82 -10.00 15.59
N LYS A 84 -16.25 -8.81 15.45
CA LYS A 84 -16.37 -7.69 16.40
C LYS A 84 -16.41 -6.36 15.66
N LYS A 85 -17.23 -5.44 16.14
CA LYS A 85 -17.27 -4.07 15.62
C LYS A 85 -16.10 -3.24 16.15
N PHE A 86 -15.47 -2.51 15.22
CA PHE A 86 -14.39 -1.56 15.49
C PHE A 86 -14.80 -0.13 15.14
N ILE A 87 -14.21 0.84 15.82
CA ILE A 87 -14.18 2.24 15.43
C ILE A 87 -12.76 2.53 14.97
N ILE A 88 -12.62 2.98 13.74
CA ILE A 88 -11.32 3.34 13.18
C ILE A 88 -11.07 4.82 13.46
N ILE A 89 -9.93 5.11 14.05
CA ILE A 89 -9.49 6.46 14.39
C ILE A 89 -8.41 6.90 13.40
N GLY A 90 -8.71 7.94 12.63
CA GLY A 90 -7.88 8.49 11.56
C GLY A 90 -8.72 8.67 10.29
N ASP A 91 -8.36 9.66 9.49
CA ASP A 91 -9.13 10.01 8.30
C ASP A 91 -8.78 9.12 7.11
N ASP A 92 -9.71 9.07 6.15
CA ASP A 92 -9.42 8.51 4.84
C ASP A 92 -8.35 9.34 4.11
N PRO A 93 -7.56 8.72 3.21
CA PRO A 93 -6.53 9.44 2.49
C PRO A 93 -7.21 10.35 1.48
N GLU A 94 -6.73 11.59 1.38
CA GLU A 94 -7.13 12.45 0.28
C GLU A 94 -6.43 11.96 -0.99
N LEU A 95 -7.22 11.54 -1.98
CA LEU A 95 -6.73 11.01 -3.25
C LEU A 95 -7.29 11.83 -4.40
N ASN A 96 -6.51 11.91 -5.46
CA ASN A 96 -6.84 12.55 -6.72
C ASN A 96 -7.37 11.51 -7.72
N LYS A 97 -8.29 11.96 -8.59
CA LYS A 97 -8.83 11.13 -9.66
C LYS A 97 -7.75 10.85 -10.70
N CYS A 98 -7.57 9.58 -11.04
CA CYS A 98 -6.82 9.19 -12.22
C CYS A 98 -7.51 9.76 -13.49
N PRO A 99 -6.79 10.50 -14.35
CA PRO A 99 -7.36 11.04 -15.59
C PRO A 99 -7.84 9.98 -16.59
N CYS A 100 -7.32 8.75 -16.51
CA CYS A 100 -7.67 7.66 -17.41
C CYS A 100 -8.97 6.95 -16.97
N CYS A 101 -9.03 6.47 -15.72
CA CYS A 101 -10.15 5.64 -15.24
C CYS A 101 -11.12 6.35 -14.28
N SER A 102 -10.83 7.60 -13.87
CA SER A 102 -11.62 8.43 -12.96
C SER A 102 -11.78 7.92 -11.51
N TYR A 103 -11.17 6.80 -11.15
CA TYR A 103 -11.07 6.35 -9.75
C TYR A 103 -10.11 7.23 -8.95
N LEU A 104 -10.37 7.37 -7.65
CA LEU A 104 -9.51 8.08 -6.70
C LEU A 104 -8.35 7.16 -6.33
N THR A 105 -7.19 7.38 -6.93
CA THR A 105 -6.05 6.46 -6.81
C THR A 105 -4.69 7.13 -6.70
N LEU A 106 -4.59 8.43 -7.02
CA LEU A 106 -3.32 9.14 -7.02
C LEU A 106 -3.17 9.92 -5.72
N PRO A 107 -2.16 9.67 -4.87
CA PRO A 107 -1.92 10.47 -3.68
C PRO A 107 -1.78 11.95 -3.99
N GLU A 108 -0.99 12.28 -5.01
CA GLU A 108 -0.77 13.64 -5.49
C GLU A 108 -0.79 13.68 -7.03
N ARG A 109 -0.82 14.89 -7.61
CA ARG A 109 -0.71 15.10 -9.06
C ARG A 109 0.67 15.64 -9.41
N GLY A 110 1.24 15.12 -10.48
CA GLY A 110 2.57 15.52 -10.96
C GLY A 110 3.73 14.89 -10.21
N GLN A 111 3.49 13.81 -9.45
CA GLN A 111 4.52 13.07 -8.69
C GLN A 111 4.92 11.74 -9.35
N TYR A 112 4.62 11.56 -10.64
CA TYR A 112 4.92 10.32 -11.38
C TYR A 112 4.24 9.05 -10.83
N ASP A 113 3.21 9.21 -9.98
CA ASP A 113 2.44 8.10 -9.42
C ASP A 113 1.75 7.28 -10.52
N VAL A 114 1.79 5.95 -10.37
CA VAL A 114 1.10 5.00 -11.26
C VAL A 114 -0.25 4.62 -10.67
N CYS A 115 -1.31 4.71 -11.47
CA CYS A 115 -2.64 4.25 -11.05
C CYS A 115 -2.68 2.71 -10.96
N PRO A 116 -2.92 2.12 -9.77
CA PRO A 116 -2.94 0.66 -9.60
C PRO A 116 -4.10 -0.05 -10.31
N ILE A 117 -5.10 0.70 -10.77
CA ILE A 117 -6.27 0.14 -11.45
C ILE A 117 -6.06 0.02 -12.96
N CYS A 118 -5.52 1.06 -13.60
CA CYS A 118 -5.42 1.14 -15.07
C CYS A 118 -4.00 1.32 -15.58
N GLN A 119 -2.99 1.34 -14.70
CA GLN A 119 -1.56 1.47 -15.04
C GLN A 119 -1.22 2.76 -15.82
N TRP A 120 -2.04 3.80 -15.68
CA TRP A 120 -1.71 5.13 -16.18
C TRP A 120 -0.76 5.81 -15.20
N GLU A 121 0.36 6.31 -15.70
CA GLU A 121 1.38 7.04 -14.95
C GLU A 121 1.20 8.55 -15.12
N ASP A 122 1.34 9.30 -14.02
CA ASP A 122 1.31 10.76 -14.08
C ASP A 122 2.56 11.30 -14.80
N ASP A 123 2.38 12.26 -15.71
CA ASP A 123 3.46 12.75 -16.58
C ASP A 123 4.39 13.76 -15.91
N GLY A 124 4.30 13.89 -14.59
CA GLY A 124 5.08 14.84 -13.78
C GLY A 124 4.66 16.30 -13.94
N ARG A 125 3.64 16.59 -14.75
CA ARG A 125 3.19 17.96 -14.98
C ARG A 125 2.14 18.31 -13.95
N SER A 126 2.55 19.06 -12.94
CA SER A 126 1.64 19.86 -12.13
C SER A 126 0.96 20.86 -13.08
N ARG A 127 -0.28 20.59 -13.50
CA ARG A 127 -1.08 21.58 -14.23
C ARG A 127 -1.47 22.69 -13.26
N THR A 128 -0.53 23.58 -12.98
CA THR A 128 -0.84 24.92 -12.50
C THR A 128 -1.49 25.64 -13.67
N ALA A 129 -2.82 25.76 -13.63
CA ALA A 129 -3.54 26.77 -14.39
C ALA A 129 -3.55 28.07 -13.57
#